data_AF-R7ZU65-F1
#
_entry.id   AF-R7ZU65-F1
#
_cell.length_a   1.000
_cell.length_b   1.000
_cell.length_c   1.000
_cell.angle_alpha   90.00
_cell.angle_beta   90.00
_cell.angle_gamma   90.00
#
_symmetry.space_group_name_H-M   'P 1'
#
loop_
_entity.id
_entity.type
_entity.pdbx_description
1 polymer ?
#
loop_
_entity_poly.entity_id
_entity_poly.type
_entity_poly.pdbx_seq_one_letter_code
_entity_poly.pdbx_strand_id
1 'polypeptide(L)'
;MAKVKKYMPPAQEDVTALNDFQGEYGYADTFVVRRGEDRVSYEVKRGYGYFLVSLREVHSMFDVAAHLEKNLTFAEISPIVDFLELKMVDVAKAAAVSPSTVSRWSAASLIGTPGSYQFFKIDEAIRKGMEVFGRQSHFKSWLHTPNLSLGQAKPVDLMLSMAGIELVHEAVDALHYGNFL
;
A
#
# COMPACT_ATOMS: atom_id res chain seq x y z
N MET A 1 -14.49 -19.09 -62.81
CA MET A 1 -13.88 -19.60 -61.56
C MET A 1 -12.80 -18.61 -61.12
N ALA A 2 -13.00 -17.91 -60.00
CA ALA A 2 -12.06 -16.89 -59.51
C ALA A 2 -10.87 -17.53 -58.78
N LYS A 3 -9.64 -17.08 -59.06
CA LYS A 3 -8.40 -17.57 -58.43
C LYS A 3 -8.35 -17.10 -56.96
N VAL A 4 -8.35 -18.04 -56.02
CA VAL A 4 -8.15 -17.77 -54.59
C VAL A 4 -6.68 -17.38 -54.37
N LYS A 5 -6.43 -16.17 -53.87
CA LYS A 5 -5.09 -15.74 -53.45
C LYS A 5 -4.66 -16.60 -52.25
N LYS A 6 -3.62 -17.42 -52.42
CA LYS A 6 -2.98 -18.12 -51.30
C LYS A 6 -2.27 -17.08 -50.43
N TYR A 7 -2.67 -16.95 -49.18
CA TYR A 7 -1.93 -16.17 -48.19
C TYR A 7 -0.65 -16.91 -47.84
N MET A 8 0.46 -16.17 -47.82
CA MET A 8 1.72 -16.63 -47.25
C MET A 8 1.60 -16.56 -45.72
N PRO A 9 1.96 -17.61 -44.97
CA PRO A 9 2.00 -17.51 -43.51
C PRO A 9 2.98 -16.40 -43.11
N PRO A 10 2.68 -15.64 -42.04
CA PRO A 10 3.60 -14.62 -41.54
C PRO A 10 4.96 -15.27 -41.25
N ALA A 11 6.04 -14.57 -41.57
CA ALA A 11 7.38 -15.01 -41.21
C ALA A 11 7.44 -15.21 -39.69
N GLN A 12 8.05 -16.32 -39.24
CA GLN A 12 8.29 -16.51 -37.81
C GLN A 12 9.19 -15.37 -37.33
N GLU A 13 8.66 -14.52 -36.47
CA GLU A 13 9.44 -13.46 -35.84
C GLU A 13 10.58 -14.12 -35.05
N ASP A 14 11.79 -13.64 -35.28
CA ASP A 14 12.97 -14.04 -34.52
C ASP A 14 12.85 -13.45 -33.11
N VAL A 15 12.16 -14.18 -32.24
CA VAL A 15 11.91 -13.81 -30.84
C VAL A 15 13.18 -13.80 -29.99
N THR A 16 14.33 -14.16 -30.54
CA THR A 16 15.60 -14.19 -29.81
C THR A 16 16.01 -12.79 -29.32
N ALA A 17 15.61 -11.72 -30.03
CA ALA A 17 15.81 -10.33 -29.59
C ALA A 17 14.92 -9.91 -28.39
N LEU A 18 13.86 -10.65 -28.09
CA LEU A 18 13.03 -10.43 -26.90
C LEU A 18 13.66 -11.04 -25.64
N ASN A 19 14.58 -11.99 -25.79
CA ASN A 19 15.25 -12.66 -24.67
C ASN A 19 16.21 -11.72 -23.93
N ASP A 20 16.74 -10.68 -24.60
CA ASP A 20 17.63 -9.68 -23.97
C ASP A 20 16.93 -8.87 -22.86
N PHE A 21 15.59 -8.85 -22.86
CA PHE A 21 14.76 -8.22 -21.85
C PHE A 21 14.07 -9.23 -20.92
N GLN A 22 14.25 -10.54 -21.15
CA GLN A 22 13.80 -11.58 -20.23
C GLN A 22 14.85 -11.76 -19.13
N GLY A 23 14.81 -10.87 -18.14
CA GLY A 23 15.39 -11.17 -16.84
C GLY A 23 14.76 -12.44 -16.25
N GLU A 24 15.44 -13.05 -15.28
CA GLU A 24 14.86 -14.13 -14.46
C GLU A 24 13.48 -13.68 -13.96
N TYR A 25 12.43 -14.49 -14.12
CA TYR A 25 11.11 -14.17 -13.57
C TYR A 25 11.24 -14.05 -12.05
N GLY A 26 11.36 -12.82 -11.58
CA GLY A 26 11.66 -12.48 -10.20
C GLY A 26 11.69 -10.97 -10.02
N TYR A 27 11.34 -10.52 -8.82
CA TYR A 27 11.39 -9.10 -8.48
C TYR A 27 12.85 -8.68 -8.34
N ALA A 28 13.37 -7.89 -9.29
CA ALA A 28 14.70 -7.31 -9.15
C ALA A 28 14.67 -6.21 -8.08
N ASP A 29 15.43 -6.42 -7.01
CA ASP A 29 15.44 -5.53 -5.84
C ASP A 29 16.25 -4.24 -6.05
N THR A 30 16.97 -4.18 -7.17
CA THR A 30 17.79 -3.05 -7.56
C THR A 30 17.77 -2.92 -9.06
N PHE A 31 17.37 -1.75 -9.55
CA PHE A 31 17.44 -1.42 -10.96
C PHE A 31 18.64 -0.52 -11.19
N VAL A 32 19.57 -0.95 -12.05
CA VAL A 32 20.66 -0.10 -12.51
C VAL A 32 20.25 0.50 -13.84
N VAL A 33 19.84 1.77 -13.84
CA VAL A 33 19.56 2.49 -15.08
C VAL A 33 20.85 3.11 -15.58
N ARG A 34 21.21 2.81 -16.83
CA ARG A 34 22.29 3.47 -17.54
C ARG A 34 21.75 4.67 -18.30
N ARG A 35 22.29 5.86 -18.04
CA ARG A 35 22.05 7.06 -18.84
C ARG A 35 23.40 7.58 -19.33
N GLY A 36 23.82 7.15 -20.53
CA GLY A 36 25.16 7.44 -21.03
C GLY A 36 26.25 6.64 -20.30
N GLU A 37 27.30 7.31 -19.82
CA GLU A 37 28.37 6.69 -19.00
C GLU A 37 27.96 6.49 -17.53
N ASP A 38 26.90 7.17 -17.07
CA ASP A 38 26.46 7.14 -15.68
C ASP A 38 25.56 5.93 -15.37
N ARG A 39 25.84 5.28 -14.23
CA ARG A 39 25.03 4.21 -13.65
C ARG A 39 24.32 4.74 -12.41
N VAL A 40 22.99 4.83 -12.46
CA VAL A 40 22.17 5.15 -11.28
C VAL A 40 21.53 3.86 -10.78
N SER A 41 21.86 3.49 -9.54
CA SER A 41 21.28 2.34 -8.84
C SER A 41 20.07 2.80 -8.05
N TYR A 42 18.91 2.21 -8.32
CA TYR A 42 17.67 2.42 -7.58
C TYR A 42 17.41 1.21 -6.70
N GLU A 43 17.49 1.39 -5.38
CA GLU A 43 17.05 0.38 -4.41
C GLU A 43 15.55 0.53 -4.19
N VAL A 44 14.78 -0.51 -4.49
CA VAL A 44 13.34 -0.51 -4.21
C VAL A 44 13.18 -0.90 -2.75
N LYS A 45 12.64 0.02 -1.93
CA LYS A 45 12.27 -0.29 -0.55
C LYS A 45 11.30 -1.48 -0.56
N ARG A 46 11.75 -2.59 0.01
CA ARG A 46 11.00 -3.85 0.06
C ARG A 46 9.95 -3.80 1.16
N GLY A 47 8.89 -4.58 0.99
CA GLY A 47 7.86 -4.76 2.01
C GLY A 47 6.58 -3.96 1.77
N TYR A 48 5.46 -4.58 2.09
CA TYR A 48 4.15 -3.91 2.08
C TYR A 48 3.82 -3.25 3.42
N GLY A 49 4.43 -3.72 4.51
CA GLY A 49 4.20 -3.21 5.86
C GLY A 49 5.13 -2.04 6.24
N TYR A 50 4.59 -1.05 6.93
CA TYR A 50 5.36 -0.04 7.66
C TYR A 50 5.38 -0.35 9.15
N PHE A 51 4.22 -0.35 9.82
CA PHE A 51 4.08 -0.81 11.20
C PHE A 51 3.79 -2.32 11.29
N LEU A 52 3.15 -2.90 10.28
CA LEU A 52 2.87 -4.34 10.23
C LEU A 52 4.15 -5.11 9.94
N VAL A 53 4.84 -5.52 11.01
CA VAL A 53 6.14 -6.22 10.93
C VAL A 53 6.03 -7.49 10.09
N SER A 54 4.92 -8.22 10.19
CA SER A 54 4.64 -9.43 9.41
C SER A 54 4.59 -9.19 7.90
N LEU A 55 4.41 -7.94 7.45
CA LEU A 55 4.32 -7.57 6.04
C LEU A 55 5.55 -6.80 5.52
N ARG A 56 6.57 -6.55 6.36
CA ARG A 56 7.80 -5.80 5.97
C ARG A 56 8.72 -6.56 5.01
N GLU A 57 8.74 -7.89 5.10
CA GLU A 57 9.57 -8.74 4.24
C GLU A 57 8.74 -9.45 3.16
N VAL A 58 7.49 -9.04 2.98
CA VAL A 58 6.60 -9.62 1.97
C VAL A 58 6.83 -8.91 0.63
N HIS A 59 7.01 -9.69 -0.44
CA HIS A 59 7.40 -9.18 -1.76
C HIS A 59 6.30 -9.30 -2.83
N SER A 60 5.16 -9.92 -2.49
CA SER A 60 4.03 -10.08 -3.41
C SER A 60 2.69 -9.81 -2.74
N MET A 61 1.76 -9.22 -3.48
CA MET A 61 0.38 -9.03 -3.04
C MET A 61 -0.35 -10.36 -2.79
N PHE A 62 0.08 -11.45 -3.45
CA PHE A 62 -0.43 -12.80 -3.15
C PHE A 62 -0.09 -13.22 -1.72
N ASP A 63 1.16 -13.00 -1.32
CA ASP A 63 1.63 -13.33 0.03
C ASP A 63 1.01 -12.41 1.09
N VAL A 64 0.78 -11.14 0.75
CA VAL A 64 0.00 -10.21 1.60
C VAL A 64 -1.39 -10.77 1.83
N ALA A 65 -2.13 -11.11 0.75
CA ALA A 65 -3.46 -11.69 0.86
C ALA A 65 -3.44 -12.95 1.73
N ALA A 66 -2.49 -13.86 1.50
CA ALA A 66 -2.33 -15.08 2.30
C ALA A 66 -2.05 -14.81 3.79
N HIS A 67 -1.36 -13.72 4.13
CA HIS A 67 -1.18 -13.28 5.52
C HIS A 67 -2.47 -12.70 6.11
N LEU A 68 -3.18 -11.86 5.35
CA LEU A 68 -4.42 -11.23 5.83
C LEU A 68 -5.56 -12.25 6.02
N GLU A 69 -5.60 -13.33 5.26
CA GLU A 69 -6.54 -14.45 5.47
C GLU A 69 -6.32 -15.18 6.81
N LYS A 70 -5.08 -15.15 7.35
CA LYS A 70 -4.79 -15.67 8.71
C LYS A 70 -5.28 -14.73 9.81
N ASN A 71 -5.69 -13.52 9.43
CA ASN A 71 -6.05 -12.39 10.27
C ASN A 71 -4.89 -11.85 11.10
N LEU A 72 -4.82 -10.52 11.19
CA LEU A 72 -3.89 -9.83 12.06
C LEU A 72 -4.35 -9.94 13.51
N THR A 73 -3.39 -9.94 14.42
CA THR A 73 -3.63 -9.82 15.85
C THR A 73 -3.75 -8.37 16.28
N PHE A 74 -4.40 -8.12 17.43
CA PHE A 74 -4.46 -6.79 18.01
C PHE A 74 -3.07 -6.24 18.35
N ALA A 75 -2.13 -7.11 18.77
CA ALA A 75 -0.74 -6.73 19.01
C ALA A 75 -0.05 -6.20 17.75
N GLU A 76 -0.29 -6.82 16.59
CA GLU A 76 0.31 -6.38 15.32
C GLU A 76 -0.16 -4.99 14.89
N ILE A 77 -1.45 -4.65 15.13
CA ILE A 77 -2.00 -3.34 14.76
C ILE A 77 -1.80 -2.26 15.84
N SER A 78 -1.40 -2.63 17.06
CA SER A 78 -1.24 -1.68 18.18
C SER A 78 -0.31 -0.49 17.85
N PRO A 79 0.83 -0.65 17.15
CA PRO A 79 1.65 0.49 16.76
C PRO A 79 0.94 1.49 15.83
N ILE A 80 0.00 1.02 14.99
CA ILE A 80 -0.83 1.89 14.14
C ILE A 80 -1.82 2.66 15.01
N VAL A 81 -2.49 1.96 15.94
CA VAL A 81 -3.43 2.55 16.90
C VAL A 81 -2.75 3.66 17.70
N ASP A 82 -1.54 3.41 18.20
CA ASP A 82 -0.76 4.36 18.98
C ASP A 82 -0.27 5.53 18.12
N PHE A 83 0.22 5.26 16.91
CA PHE A 83 0.70 6.29 15.99
C PHE A 83 -0.39 7.31 15.66
N LEU A 84 -1.59 6.81 15.34
CA LEU A 84 -2.77 7.58 14.97
C LEU A 84 -3.60 8.10 16.14
N GLU A 85 -3.24 7.72 17.38
CA GLU A 85 -3.97 8.07 18.61
C GLU A 85 -5.45 7.64 18.56
N LEU A 86 -5.73 6.47 17.97
CA LEU A 86 -7.08 5.96 17.82
C LEU A 86 -7.68 5.56 19.17
N LYS A 87 -8.94 5.92 19.39
CA LYS A 87 -9.70 5.45 20.55
C LYS A 87 -10.28 4.07 20.25
N MET A 88 -10.71 3.35 21.29
CA MET A 88 -11.35 2.04 21.12
C MET A 88 -12.58 2.07 20.20
N VAL A 89 -13.32 3.18 20.17
CA VAL A 89 -14.46 3.35 19.25
C VAL A 89 -14.00 3.44 17.79
N ASP A 90 -12.84 4.06 17.54
CA ASP A 90 -12.27 4.22 16.20
C ASP A 90 -11.69 2.89 15.70
N VAL A 91 -11.02 2.15 16.60
CA VAL A 91 -10.56 0.78 16.33
C VAL A 91 -11.73 -0.13 15.99
N ALA A 92 -12.84 -0.05 16.74
CA ALA A 92 -14.04 -0.83 16.46
C ALA A 92 -14.65 -0.49 15.09
N LYS A 93 -14.71 0.81 14.75
CA LYS A 93 -15.17 1.29 13.45
C LYS A 93 -14.29 0.77 12.32
N ALA A 94 -12.97 0.92 12.43
CA ALA A 94 -12.01 0.44 11.44
C ALA A 94 -12.08 -1.09 11.27
N ALA A 95 -12.20 -1.83 12.37
CA ALA A 95 -12.30 -3.28 12.33
C ALA A 95 -13.70 -3.82 11.93
N ALA A 96 -14.68 -2.94 11.69
CA ALA A 96 -16.07 -3.29 11.40
C ALA A 96 -16.72 -4.21 12.46
N VAL A 97 -16.42 -3.95 13.74
CA VAL A 97 -16.97 -4.68 14.89
C VAL A 97 -17.57 -3.73 15.93
N SER A 98 -18.29 -4.26 16.91
CA SER A 98 -18.80 -3.43 18.01
C SER A 98 -17.70 -3.02 19.00
N PRO A 99 -17.84 -1.88 19.69
CA PRO A 99 -16.91 -1.48 20.75
C PRO A 99 -16.77 -2.52 21.87
N SER A 100 -17.85 -3.25 22.19
CA SER A 100 -17.84 -4.32 23.20
C SER A 100 -17.04 -5.56 22.76
N THR A 101 -16.88 -5.77 21.45
CA THR A 101 -16.00 -6.81 20.93
C THR A 101 -14.54 -6.40 21.08
N VAL A 102 -14.18 -5.18 20.70
CA VAL A 102 -12.83 -4.65 20.87
C VAL A 102 -12.41 -4.61 22.34
N SER A 103 -13.32 -4.22 23.24
CA SER A 103 -13.02 -4.16 24.68
C SER A 103 -12.64 -5.51 25.30
N ARG A 104 -12.97 -6.62 24.64
CA ARG A 104 -12.63 -7.99 25.08
C ARG A 104 -11.36 -8.52 24.43
N TRP A 105 -10.77 -7.78 23.49
CA TRP A 105 -9.54 -8.21 22.83
C TRP A 105 -8.37 -8.17 23.80
N SER A 106 -7.50 -9.16 23.61
CA SER A 106 -6.17 -9.23 24.18
C SER A 106 -5.16 -9.07 23.06
N ALA A 107 -3.87 -8.96 23.40
CA ALA A 107 -2.79 -8.87 22.41
C ALA A 107 -2.86 -9.97 21.33
N ALA A 108 -3.23 -11.19 21.70
CA ALA A 108 -3.33 -12.34 20.79
C ALA A 108 -4.68 -12.47 20.06
N SER A 109 -5.63 -11.56 20.30
CA SER A 109 -6.95 -11.62 19.65
C SER A 109 -6.84 -11.28 18.17
N LEU A 110 -7.41 -12.13 17.32
CA LEU A 110 -7.53 -11.88 15.88
C LEU A 110 -8.62 -10.84 15.62
N ILE A 111 -8.32 -9.87 14.75
CA ILE A 111 -9.23 -8.74 14.46
C ILE A 111 -10.22 -9.02 13.32
N GLY A 112 -10.21 -10.25 12.81
CA GLY A 112 -11.05 -10.70 11.70
C GLY A 112 -10.62 -10.14 10.35
N THR A 113 -11.20 -10.68 9.29
CA THR A 113 -10.78 -10.39 7.92
C THR A 113 -11.02 -8.93 7.55
N PRO A 114 -12.22 -8.34 7.77
CA PRO A 114 -12.45 -6.93 7.43
C PRO A 114 -11.48 -5.98 8.13
N GLY A 115 -11.21 -6.20 9.43
CA GLY A 115 -10.24 -5.41 10.18
C GLY A 115 -8.81 -5.61 9.69
N SER A 116 -8.42 -6.84 9.36
CA SER A 116 -7.08 -7.12 8.83
C SER A 116 -6.82 -6.38 7.53
N TYR A 117 -7.77 -6.41 6.59
CA TYR A 117 -7.69 -5.64 5.35
C TYR A 117 -7.73 -4.12 5.61
N GLN A 118 -8.60 -3.64 6.51
CA GLN A 118 -8.65 -2.20 6.83
C GLN A 118 -7.31 -1.70 7.39
N PHE A 119 -6.76 -2.36 8.41
CA PHE A 119 -5.51 -1.94 9.04
C PHE A 119 -4.30 -2.11 8.11
N PHE A 120 -4.33 -3.07 7.20
CA PHE A 120 -3.35 -3.13 6.11
C PHE A 120 -3.41 -1.87 5.22
N LYS A 121 -4.61 -1.45 4.79
CA LYS A 121 -4.76 -0.23 3.97
C LYS A 121 -4.37 1.04 4.74
N ILE A 122 -4.64 1.10 6.05
CA ILE A 122 -4.15 2.19 6.91
C ILE A 122 -2.62 2.21 6.94
N ASP A 123 -1.99 1.05 7.12
CA ASP A 123 -0.53 0.93 7.15
C ASP A 123 0.11 1.33 5.80
N GLU A 124 -0.53 0.97 4.69
CA GLU A 124 -0.14 1.39 3.34
C GLU A 124 -0.22 2.92 3.17
N ALA A 125 -1.28 3.54 3.65
CA ALA A 125 -1.43 5.01 3.65
C ALA A 125 -0.36 5.69 4.51
N ILE A 126 -0.04 5.11 5.67
CA ILE A 126 1.03 5.60 6.53
C ILE A 126 2.39 5.51 5.83
N ARG A 127 2.71 4.35 5.23
CA ARG A 127 3.96 4.15 4.49
C ARG A 127 4.15 5.23 3.43
N LYS A 128 3.12 5.44 2.62
CA LYS A 128 3.10 6.46 1.56
C LYS A 128 3.26 7.87 2.12
N GLY A 129 2.52 8.21 3.18
CA GLY A 129 2.65 9.50 3.86
C GLY A 129 4.07 9.72 4.40
N MET A 130 4.68 8.70 4.99
CA MET A 130 6.05 8.77 5.49
C MET A 130 7.08 8.99 4.36
N GLU A 131 6.86 8.42 3.18
CA GLU A 131 7.69 8.64 2.00
C GLU A 131 7.59 10.09 1.48
N VAL A 132 6.40 10.69 1.49
CA VAL A 132 6.17 12.06 1.00
C VAL A 132 6.61 13.12 2.00
N PHE A 133 6.28 12.96 3.28
CA PHE A 133 6.55 13.97 4.31
C PHE A 133 7.97 13.88 4.89
N GLY A 134 8.61 12.71 4.81
CA GLY A 134 9.99 12.45 5.28
C GLY A 134 10.20 12.51 6.80
N ARG A 135 9.31 13.16 7.56
CA ARG A 135 9.35 13.24 9.03
C ARG A 135 8.01 12.85 9.63
N GLN A 136 8.07 11.94 10.59
CA GLN A 136 6.91 11.41 11.30
C GLN A 136 6.07 12.51 11.96
N SER A 137 6.71 13.53 12.55
CA SER A 137 6.02 14.65 13.19
C SER A 137 5.22 15.51 12.20
N HIS A 138 5.76 15.74 10.99
CA HIS A 138 5.06 16.51 9.96
C HIS A 138 3.83 15.76 9.46
N PHE A 139 4.00 14.46 9.16
CA PHE A 139 2.88 13.63 8.71
C PHE A 139 1.80 13.52 9.79
N LYS A 140 2.19 13.26 11.03
CA LYS A 140 1.25 13.21 12.16
C LYS A 140 0.51 14.54 12.35
N SER A 141 1.22 15.67 12.28
CA SER A 141 0.58 16.99 12.33
C SER A 141 -0.46 17.16 11.23
N TRP A 142 -0.14 16.75 10.00
CA TRP A 142 -1.07 16.82 8.88
C TRP A 142 -2.29 15.93 9.09
N LEU A 143 -2.10 14.70 9.57
CA LEU A 143 -3.20 13.75 9.84
C LEU A 143 -4.25 14.28 10.84
N HIS A 144 -3.82 15.09 11.81
CA HIS A 144 -4.69 15.66 12.83
C HIS A 144 -5.18 17.08 12.53
N THR A 145 -4.75 17.67 11.41
CA THR A 145 -5.16 19.02 10.98
C THR A 145 -6.34 18.92 10.00
N PRO A 146 -7.44 19.66 10.20
CA PRO A 146 -8.50 19.77 9.21
C PRO A 146 -7.94 20.20 7.85
N ASN A 147 -8.28 19.45 6.80
CA ASN A 147 -7.78 19.67 5.46
C ASN A 147 -8.91 20.15 4.54
N LEU A 148 -8.72 21.30 3.89
CA LEU A 148 -9.70 21.93 3.02
C LEU A 148 -10.10 21.06 1.83
N SER A 149 -9.12 20.43 1.19
CA SER A 149 -9.31 19.54 0.04
C SER A 149 -10.06 18.26 0.40
N LEU A 150 -10.05 17.91 1.70
CA LEU A 150 -10.78 16.78 2.27
C LEU A 150 -12.10 17.21 2.93
N GLY A 151 -12.64 18.36 2.55
CA GLY A 151 -13.91 18.86 3.06
C GLY A 151 -13.86 19.31 4.53
N GLN A 152 -12.72 19.88 4.95
CA GLN A 152 -12.43 20.27 6.34
C GLN A 152 -12.42 19.10 7.35
N ALA A 153 -12.36 17.85 6.86
CA ALA A 153 -12.15 16.70 7.71
C ALA A 153 -10.67 16.51 8.06
N LYS A 154 -10.39 15.88 9.21
CA LYS A 154 -9.03 15.43 9.53
C LYS A 154 -8.75 14.14 8.77
N PRO A 155 -7.59 14.00 8.11
CA PRO A 155 -7.24 12.75 7.42
C PRO A 155 -7.37 11.51 8.31
N VAL A 156 -6.98 11.59 9.59
CA VAL A 156 -7.06 10.46 10.52
C VAL A 156 -8.48 9.89 10.68
N ASP A 157 -9.49 10.76 10.67
CA ASP A 157 -10.90 10.34 10.83
C ASP A 157 -11.42 9.65 9.56
N LEU A 158 -10.90 10.04 8.40
CA LEU A 158 -11.25 9.47 7.10
C LEU A 158 -10.64 8.07 6.91
N MET A 159 -9.44 7.84 7.45
CA MET A 159 -8.75 6.56 7.34
C MET A 159 -9.48 5.39 8.04
N LEU A 160 -10.53 5.66 8.81
CA LEU A 160 -11.37 4.64 9.44
C LEU A 160 -12.37 3.98 8.47
N SER A 161 -12.40 4.40 7.20
CA SER A 161 -13.26 3.84 6.16
C SER A 161 -12.48 3.63 4.87
N MET A 162 -12.84 2.64 4.06
CA MET A 162 -12.16 2.37 2.79
C MET A 162 -12.23 3.57 1.83
N ALA A 163 -13.41 4.17 1.64
CA ALA A 163 -13.54 5.34 0.79
C ALA A 163 -12.71 6.53 1.30
N GLY A 164 -12.67 6.75 2.62
CA GLY A 164 -11.87 7.82 3.20
C GLY A 164 -10.36 7.59 3.10
N ILE A 165 -9.88 6.35 3.16
CA ILE A 165 -8.47 6.02 2.91
C ILE A 165 -8.07 6.41 1.48
N GLU A 166 -8.89 6.13 0.48
CA GLU A 166 -8.58 6.49 -0.91
C GLU A 166 -8.46 8.02 -1.08
N LEU A 167 -9.33 8.80 -0.42
CA LEU A 167 -9.22 10.26 -0.39
C LEU A 167 -7.90 10.72 0.24
N VAL A 168 -7.46 10.06 1.31
CA VAL A 168 -6.17 10.38 1.95
C VAL A 168 -5.00 10.01 1.04
N HIS A 169 -5.07 8.87 0.33
CA HIS A 169 -4.05 8.49 -0.65
C HIS A 169 -3.92 9.51 -1.78
N GLU A 170 -5.04 9.98 -2.33
CA GLU A 170 -5.08 10.98 -3.39
C GLU A 170 -4.51 12.32 -2.90
N ALA A 171 -4.87 12.75 -1.69
CA ALA A 171 -4.32 13.98 -1.11
C ALA A 171 -2.80 13.88 -0.89
N VAL A 172 -2.29 12.72 -0.44
CA VAL A 172 -0.85 12.50 -0.29
C VAL A 172 -0.13 12.48 -1.65
N ASP A 173 -0.74 11.91 -2.70
CA ASP A 173 -0.18 12.00 -4.07
C ASP A 173 -0.12 13.43 -4.58
N ALA A 174 -1.19 14.20 -4.38
CA ALA A 174 -1.24 15.59 -4.79
C ALA A 174 -0.09 16.40 -4.15
N LEU A 175 0.16 16.18 -2.85
CA LEU A 175 1.30 16.78 -2.15
C LEU A 175 2.65 16.33 -2.73
N HIS A 176 2.79 15.07 -3.13
CA HIS A 176 4.02 14.56 -3.73
C HIS A 176 4.38 15.25 -5.06
N TYR A 177 3.36 15.55 -5.89
CA TYR A 177 3.55 16.25 -7.16
C TYR A 177 3.56 17.78 -7.04
N GLY A 178 3.59 18.32 -5.82
CA GLY A 178 3.60 19.77 -5.57
C GLY A 178 2.27 20.46 -5.90
N ASN A 179 1.18 19.70 -5.97
CA ASN A 179 -0.15 20.24 -6.16
C ASN A 179 -0.66 20.75 -4.81
N PHE A 180 -0.83 22.06 -4.69
CA PHE A 180 -1.48 22.66 -3.52
C PHE A 180 -2.99 22.55 -3.71
N LEU A 181 -3.62 21.67 -2.93
CA LEU A 181 -5.07 21.52 -2.86
C LEU A 181 -5.63 22.25 -1.64
#